data_AF-A0A7C0ZUS5-F1
#
_entry.id   AF-A0A7C0ZUS5-F1
#
_cell.length_a   1.000
_cell.length_b   1.000
_cell.length_c   1.000
_cell.angle_alpha   90.00
_cell.angle_beta   90.00
_cell.angle_gamma   90.00
#
_symmetry.space_group_name_H-M   'P 1'
#
loop_
_entity.id
_entity.type
_entity.pdbx_description
1 polymer ?
#
loop_
_entity_poly.entity_id
_entity_poly.type
_entity_poly.pdbx_seq_one_letter_code
_entity_poly.pdbx_strand_id
1 'polypeptide(L)' 'MKELNDEEVRALKYFIKNRSVGELVAFRELRGFYRVADPAKVLRRLVELGALERGPGCYNLS' A
#
# COMPACT_ATOMS: atom_id res chain seq x y z
N MET A 1 14.25 9.80 -10.18
CA MET A 1 13.04 9.02 -9.82
C MET A 1 13.44 8.04 -8.74
N LYS A 2 12.70 7.95 -7.62
CA LYS A 2 12.95 6.90 -6.62
C LYS A 2 12.31 5.62 -7.13
N GLU A 3 13.13 4.58 -7.34
CA GLU A 3 12.63 3.27 -7.75
C GLU A 3 11.91 2.58 -6.59
N LEU A 4 10.82 1.88 -6.91
CA LEU A 4 10.07 1.06 -5.96
C LEU A 4 10.73 -0.32 -5.84
N ASN A 5 10.79 -0.86 -4.63
CA ASN A 5 11.16 -2.26 -4.43
C ASN A 5 9.99 -3.22 -4.73
N ASP A 6 10.25 -4.52 -4.75
CA ASP A 6 9.25 -5.55 -5.07
C ASP A 6 8.02 -5.56 -4.14
N GLU A 7 8.18 -5.24 -2.86
CA GLU A 7 7.06 -5.13 -1.93
C GLU A 7 6.19 -3.91 -2.23
N GLU A 8 6.84 -2.77 -2.49
CA GLU A 8 6.17 -1.52 -2.87
C GLU A 8 5.44 -1.66 -4.21
N VAL A 9 6.03 -2.34 -5.20
CA VAL A 9 5.37 -2.63 -6.48
C VAL A 9 4.14 -3.51 -6.29
N ARG A 10 4.23 -4.56 -5.46
CA ARG A 10 3.09 -5.43 -5.17
C ARG A 10 1.97 -4.70 -4.44
N ALA A 11 2.32 -3.89 -3.44
CA ALA A 11 1.35 -3.06 -2.72
C ALA A 11 0.71 -2.03 -3.64
N LEU A 12 1.48 -1.34 -4.48
CA LEU A 12 0.92 -0.37 -5.43
C LEU A 12 -0.03 -1.04 -6.44
N LYS A 13 0.34 -2.20 -7.00
CA LYS A 13 -0.54 -2.98 -7.88
C LYS A 13 -1.85 -3.36 -7.19
N TYR A 14 -1.79 -3.72 -5.91
CA TYR A 14 -2.98 -3.98 -5.10
C TYR A 14 -3.90 -2.76 -5.01
N PHE A 15 -3.37 -1.55 -4.78
CA PHE A 15 -4.17 -0.33 -4.73
C PHE A 15 -4.65 0.16 -6.10
N ILE A 16 -3.89 -0.09 -7.18
CA ILE A 16 -4.36 0.17 -8.55
C ILE A 16 -5.64 -0.61 -8.83
N LYS A 17 -5.73 -1.87 -8.35
CA LYS A 17 -6.92 -2.72 -8.52
C LYS A 17 -8.08 -2.30 -7.62
N ASN A 18 -7.82 -1.97 -6.35
CA ASN A 18 -8.88 -1.77 -5.35
C ASN A 18 -9.27 -0.31 -5.12
N ARG A 19 -8.44 0.66 -5.55
CA ARG A 19 -8.60 2.12 -5.44
C ARG A 19 -8.64 2.68 -4.02
N SER A 20 -9.46 2.12 -3.12
CA SER A 20 -9.59 2.52 -1.72
C SER A 20 -9.76 1.29 -0.85
N VAL A 21 -8.96 1.18 0.21
CA VAL A 21 -8.98 0.01 1.11
C VAL A 21 -8.83 0.46 2.56
N GLY A 22 -9.68 -0.08 3.43
CA GLY A 22 -9.55 0.10 4.88
C GLY A 22 -8.21 -0.43 5.42
N GLU A 23 -7.62 0.28 6.38
CA GLU A 23 -6.28 0.03 6.91
C GLU A 23 -6.11 -1.43 7.41
N LEU A 24 -7.06 -1.94 8.18
CA LEU A 24 -7.02 -3.33 8.68
C LEU A 24 -7.05 -4.36 7.54
N VAL A 25 -7.85 -4.10 6.50
CA VAL A 25 -7.96 -5.00 5.33
C VAL A 25 -6.67 -4.95 4.53
N ALA A 26 -6.15 -3.75 4.25
CA ALA A 26 -4.89 -3.57 3.54
C ALA A 26 -3.75 -4.31 4.23
N PHE A 27 -3.61 -4.17 5.55
CA PHE A 27 -2.54 -4.83 6.31
C PHE A 27 -2.66 -6.35 6.24
N ARG A 28 -3.87 -6.88 6.45
CA ARG A 28 -4.13 -8.33 6.43
C ARG A 28 -3.84 -8.91 5.05
N GLU A 29 -4.33 -8.28 3.98
CA GLU A 29 -4.19 -8.79 2.62
C GLU A 29 -2.78 -8.63 2.08
N LEU A 30 -2.13 -7.49 2.32
CA LEU A 30 -0.75 -7.27 1.87
C LEU A 30 0.21 -8.27 2.50
N ARG A 31 0.03 -8.56 3.80
CA ARG A 31 0.83 -9.58 4.48
C ARG A 31 0.47 -10.99 4.03
N GLY A 32 -0.82 -11.35 4.04
CA GLY A 32 -1.28 -12.72 3.81
C GLY A 32 -1.22 -13.17 2.35
N PHE A 33 -1.59 -12.31 1.41
CA PHE A 33 -1.72 -12.66 0.00
C PHE A 33 -0.60 -12.10 -0.87
N TYR A 34 -0.15 -10.87 -0.59
CA TYR A 34 0.88 -10.21 -1.41
C TYR A 34 2.29 -10.38 -0.86
N ARG A 35 2.46 -11.09 0.28
CA ARG A 35 3.75 -11.39 0.92
C ARG A 35 4.61 -10.13 1.14
N VAL A 36 3.96 -9.06 1.60
CA VAL A 36 4.61 -7.84 2.07
C VAL A 36 4.90 -8.03 3.56
N ALA A 37 6.18 -8.07 3.93
CA ALA A 37 6.59 -8.40 5.30
C ALA A 37 6.12 -7.33 6.32
N ASP A 38 6.33 -6.06 5.99
CA ASP A 38 5.90 -4.91 6.78
C ASP A 38 5.02 -3.97 5.96
N PRO A 39 3.70 -4.25 5.90
CA PRO A 39 2.74 -3.37 5.21
C PRO A 39 2.77 -1.94 5.74
N ALA A 40 3.01 -1.73 7.03
CA ALA A 40 3.02 -0.39 7.61
C ALA A 40 4.16 0.46 7.02
N LYS A 41 5.36 -0.11 6.92
CA LYS A 41 6.52 0.56 6.31
C LYS A 41 6.29 0.84 4.83
N VAL A 42 5.81 -0.15 4.08
CA VAL A 42 5.54 -0.01 2.63
C VAL A 42 4.47 1.04 2.36
N LEU A 43 3.36 1.01 3.10
CA LEU A 43 2.27 1.97 2.91
C LEU A 43 2.69 3.39 3.28
N ARG A 44 3.42 3.58 4.39
CA ARG A 44 4.00 4.89 4.72
C ARG A 44 4.88 5.42 3.60
N ARG A 45 5.73 4.56 3.04
CA ARG A 45 6.61 4.93 1.94
C ARG A 45 5.84 5.30 0.67
N LEU A 46 4.81 4.55 0.30
CA LEU A 46 3.96 4.88 -0.84
C LEU A 46 3.19 6.19 -0.65
N VAL A 47 2.80 6.53 0.59
CA VAL A 47 2.23 7.84 0.92
C VAL A 47 3.27 8.96 0.79
N GLU A 48 4.48 8.78 1.32
CA GLU A 48 5.58 9.75 1.16
C GLU A 48 5.93 10.03 -0.32
N LEU A 49 5.75 9.03 -1.18
CA LEU A 49 6.00 9.15 -2.62
C LEU A 49 4.81 9.75 -3.39
N GLY A 50 3.68 10.03 -2.73
CA GLY A 50 2.48 10.54 -3.36
C GLY A 50 1.74 9.50 -4.22
N ALA A 51 2.06 8.21 -4.06
CA ALA A 51 1.35 7.14 -4.77
C ALA A 51 0.05 6.74 -4.05
N LEU A 52 -0.01 6.94 -2.73
CA LEU A 52 -1.20 6.73 -1.92
C LEU A 52 -1.50 7.96 -1.07
N GLU A 53 -2.76 8.09 -0.68
CA GLU A 53 -3.24 9.04 0.33
C GLU A 53 -3.78 8.26 1.54
N ARG A 54 -3.51 8.77 2.75
CA ARG A 54 -4.07 8.18 3.98
C ARG A 54 -5.29 8.98 4.42
N GLY A 55 -6.46 8.35 4.36
CA GLY A 55 -7.69 8.86 4.96
C GLY A 55 -7.89 8.31 6.38
N PRO A 56 -8.97 8.71 7.08
CA PRO A 56 -9.34 8.16 8.37
C PRO A 56 -9.59 6.64 8.28
N GLY A 57 -8.59 5.84 8.67
CA GLY A 57 -8.67 4.37 8.68
C GLY A 57 -8.65 3.72 7.29
N CYS A 58 -8.20 4.43 6.25
CA CYS A 58 -8.07 3.87 4.89
C CYS A 58 -6.86 4.41 4.13
N TYR A 59 -6.49 3.69 3.09
CA TYR A 59 -5.51 4.11 2.08
C TYR A 59 -6.19 4.18 0.73
N ASN A 60 -5.94 5.26 0.00
CA ASN A 60 -6.48 5.49 -1.33
C ASN A 60 -5.32 5.59 -2.32
N LEU A 61 -5.53 5.14 -3.56
CA LEU A 61 -4.66 5.51 -4.67
C LEU A 61 -4.82 7.00 -4.94
N SER A 62 -3.70 7.74 -4.96
CA SER A 62 -3.67 9.17 -5.35
C SER A 62 -3.95 9.31 -6.84
#